data_AF-A0A1X3FZV2-F1
#
_entry.id   AF-A0A1X3FZV2-F1
#
_cell.length_a   1.000
_cell.length_b   1.000
_cell.length_c   1.000
_cell.angle_alpha   90.00
_cell.angle_beta   90.00
_cell.angle_gamma   90.00
#
_symmetry.space_group_name_H-M   'P 1'
#
loop_
_entity.id
_entity.type
_entity.pdbx_description
1 polymer ?
#
loop_
_entity_poly.entity_id
_entity_poly.type
_entity_poly.pdbx_seq_one_letter_code
_entity_poly.pdbx_strand_id
1 'polypeptide(L)'
;EDGKIPMAVGVDLRGESYGLLIDQIGEVLRLAEDGMEENPVNLDPRMAKLAGGVHRLDGQLMVVLDVDRVLELKTEVQMAA
;
A
#
# COMPACT_ATOMS: atom_id res chain seq x y z
N GLU A 1 18.56 -18.18 6.69
CA GLU A 1 17.80 -16.92 6.70
C GLU A 1 18.61 -15.92 5.91
N ASP A 2 18.11 -15.56 4.73
CA ASP A 2 18.87 -14.78 3.74
C ASP A 2 18.90 -13.32 4.22
N GLY A 3 20.09 -12.77 4.47
CA GLY A 3 20.33 -11.44 5.03
C GLY A 3 19.99 -10.29 4.07
N LYS A 4 18.79 -10.31 3.48
CA LYS A 4 18.31 -9.27 2.59
C LYS A 4 18.01 -8.03 3.42
N ILE A 5 18.74 -6.95 3.12
CA ILE A 5 18.52 -5.64 3.70
C ILE A 5 17.12 -5.20 3.27
N PRO A 6 16.19 -4.93 4.20
CA PRO A 6 14.86 -4.45 3.85
C PRO A 6 15.01 -3.12 3.09
N MET A 7 14.30 -3.00 1.98
CA MET A 7 14.26 -1.75 1.22
C MET A 7 13.20 -0.83 1.80
N ALA A 8 13.31 0.48 1.52
CA ALA A 8 12.35 1.46 1.98
C ALA A 8 11.93 2.38 0.85
N VAL A 9 10.63 2.69 0.78
CA VAL A 9 10.08 3.74 -0.08
C VAL A 9 9.85 4.97 0.79
N GLY A 10 10.50 6.08 0.43
CA GLY A 10 10.27 7.38 1.05
C GLY A 10 8.94 7.97 0.57
N VAL A 11 8.09 8.36 1.51
CA VAL A 11 6.81 9.04 1.24
C VAL A 11 6.71 10.28 2.11
N ASP A 12 6.23 11.39 1.55
CA ASP A 12 6.01 12.62 2.29
C ASP A 12 4.52 12.79 2.56
N LEU A 13 4.15 12.92 3.83
CA LEU A 13 2.78 13.22 4.25
C LEU A 13 2.79 14.48 5.11
N ARG A 14 2.04 15.50 4.69
CA ARG A 14 1.87 16.76 5.46
C ARG A 14 3.18 17.44 5.88
N GLY A 15 4.26 17.23 5.13
CA GLY A 15 5.58 17.81 5.42
C GLY A 15 6.46 16.94 6.33
N GLU A 16 6.01 15.76 6.71
CA GLU A 16 6.80 14.75 7.42
C GLU A 16 7.18 13.61 6.46
N SER A 17 8.46 13.24 6.45
CA SER A 17 8.98 12.16 5.61
C SER A 17 8.92 10.83 6.37
N TYR A 18 8.27 9.84 5.77
CA TYR A 18 8.14 8.48 6.28
C TYR A 18 8.83 7.48 5.35
N GLY A 19 9.33 6.38 5.93
CA GLY A 19 9.88 5.25 5.19
C GLY A 19 8.96 4.04 5.29
N LEU A 20 8.40 3.58 4.17
CA LEU A 20 7.67 2.33 4.08
C LEU A 20 8.63 1.19 3.77
N LEU A 21 8.87 0.30 4.74
CA LEU A 21 9.69 -0.89 4.54
C LEU A 21 8.99 -1.86 3.59
N ILE A 22 9.73 -2.29 2.57
CA ILE A 22 9.28 -3.21 1.53
C ILE A 22 10.34 -4.29 1.30
N ASP A 23 9.89 -5.45 0.85
CA ASP A 23 10.79 -6.55 0.53
C ASP A 23 11.56 -6.23 -0.77
N GLN A 24 10.83 -5.89 -1.83
CA GLN A 24 11.37 -5.73 -3.19
C GLN A 24 10.62 -4.65 -3.98
N ILE A 25 11.34 -3.93 -4.85
CA ILE A 25 10.76 -3.00 -5.82
C ILE A 25 10.35 -3.80 -7.06
N GLY A 26 9.08 -3.67 -7.47
CA GLY A 26 8.56 -4.23 -8.70
C GLY A 26 8.84 -3.37 -9.93
N GLU A 27 8.26 -3.73 -11.07
CA GLU A 27 8.28 -2.92 -12.28
C GLU A 27 7.32 -1.71 -12.20
N VAL A 28 7.61 -0.65 -12.94
CA VAL A 28 6.72 0.52 -13.05
C VAL A 28 5.69 0.25 -14.13
N LEU A 29 4.45 0.01 -13.71
CA LEU A 29 3.32 -0.22 -14.61
C LEU A 29 2.54 1.08 -14.87
N ARG A 30 2.14 1.29 -16.13
CA ARG A 30 1.14 2.31 -16.50
C ARG A 30 -0.20 1.61 -16.65
N LEU A 31 -1.07 1.81 -15.68
CA LEU A 31 -2.41 1.25 -15.68
C LEU A 31 -3.41 2.31 -16.12
N ALA A 32 -4.42 1.88 -16.87
CA ALA A 32 -5.50 2.76 -17.26
C ALA A 32 -6.47 2.95 -16.07
N GLU A 33 -6.99 4.17 -15.90
CA GLU A 33 -7.86 4.51 -14.77
C GLU A 33 -9.17 3.71 -14.76
N ASP A 34 -9.63 3.27 -15.94
CA ASP A 34 -10.80 2.40 -16.11
C ASP A 34 -10.56 0.94 -15.69
N GLY A 35 -9.30 0.55 -15.52
CA GLY A 35 -8.91 -0.77 -15.03
C GLY A 35 -8.91 -0.89 -13.50
N MET A 36 -9.25 0.19 -12.77
CA MET A 36 -9.36 0.15 -11.32
C MET A 36 -10.75 -0.36 -10.92
N GLU A 37 -10.78 -1.47 -10.20
CA GLU A 37 -11.99 -2.09 -9.69
C GLU A 37 -12.13 -1.82 -8.18
N GLU A 38 -13.37 -1.91 -7.68
CA GLU A 38 -13.62 -1.88 -6.23
C GLU A 38 -12.95 -3.06 -5.52
N ASN A 39 -12.64 -2.89 -4.24
CA ASN A 39 -12.03 -3.91 -3.41
C ASN A 39 -12.92 -5.17 -3.42
N PRO A 40 -12.39 -6.34 -3.84
CA PRO A 40 -13.20 -7.53 -3.99
C PRO A 40 -13.61 -8.06 -2.62
N VAL A 41 -14.79 -8.67 -2.55
CA VAL A 41 -15.40 -9.12 -1.27
C VAL A 41 -14.58 -10.18 -0.52
N ASN A 42 -13.64 -10.83 -1.20
CA ASN A 42 -12.73 -11.81 -0.63
C ASN A 42 -11.38 -11.21 -0.18
N LEU A 43 -11.17 -9.91 -0.33
CA LEU A 43 -9.98 -9.23 0.17
C LEU A 43 -10.00 -9.17 1.70
N ASP A 44 -8.84 -9.30 2.33
CA ASP A 44 -8.72 -9.14 3.79
C ASP A 44 -9.28 -7.76 4.20
N PRO A 45 -10.22 -7.67 5.16
CA PRO A 45 -10.82 -6.40 5.58
C PRO A 45 -9.82 -5.35 6.05
N ARG A 46 -8.66 -5.77 6.58
CA ARG A 46 -7.57 -4.85 6.99
C ARG A 46 -6.91 -4.23 5.77
N MET A 47 -6.65 -5.02 4.73
CA MET A 47 -6.14 -4.50 3.46
C MET A 47 -7.18 -3.67 2.73
N ALA A 48 -8.46 -4.07 2.74
CA ALA A 48 -9.53 -3.32 2.10
C ALA A 48 -9.72 -1.90 2.68
N LYS A 49 -9.45 -1.70 3.99
CA LYS A 49 -9.47 -0.36 4.61
C LYS A 49 -8.32 0.53 4.12
N LEU A 50 -7.16 -0.07 3.90
CA LEU A 50 -5.94 0.60 3.45
C LEU A 50 -5.84 0.70 1.92
N ALA A 51 -6.64 -0.04 1.19
CA ALA A 51 -6.64 -0.06 -0.26
C ALA A 51 -7.49 1.08 -0.83
N GLY A 52 -6.93 1.82 -1.80
CA GLY A 52 -7.64 2.78 -2.63
C GLY A 52 -8.41 2.12 -3.78
N GLY A 53 -8.12 0.85 -4.07
CA GLY A 53 -8.74 0.05 -5.11
C GLY A 53 -7.87 -1.15 -5.48
N VAL A 54 -8.30 -1.93 -6.46
CA VAL A 54 -7.50 -3.03 -7.00
C VAL A 54 -7.43 -2.98 -8.51
N HIS A 55 -6.32 -3.44 -9.06
CA HIS A 55 -6.16 -3.68 -10.49
C HIS A 55 -5.98 -5.17 -10.74
N ARG A 56 -6.76 -5.71 -11.67
CA ARG A 56 -6.57 -7.08 -12.13
C ARG A 56 -5.51 -7.09 -13.23
N LEU A 57 -4.42 -7.80 -12.96
CA LEU A 57 -3.37 -8.10 -13.92
C LEU A 57 -3.55 -9.53 -14.47
N ASP A 58 -2.70 -9.94 -15.41
CA ASP A 58 -2.74 -11.28 -16.01
C ASP A 58 -2.42 -12.38 -14.99
N GLY A 59 -3.46 -12.88 -14.31
CA GLY A 59 -3.37 -13.94 -13.32
C GLY A 59 -2.96 -13.48 -11.91
N GLN A 60 -2.87 -12.17 -11.66
CA GLN A 60 -2.53 -11.60 -10.36
C GLN A 60 -3.43 -10.41 -10.03
N LEU A 61 -3.57 -10.11 -8.74
CA LEU A 61 -4.33 -8.97 -8.25
C LEU A 61 -3.35 -7.97 -7.63
N MET A 62 -3.37 -6.74 -8.11
CA MET A 62 -2.54 -5.67 -7.58
C MET A 62 -3.39 -4.73 -6.75
N VAL A 63 -3.13 -4.66 -5.45
CA VAL A 63 -3.83 -3.76 -4.54
C VAL A 63 -3.16 -2.40 -4.57
N VAL A 64 -3.93 -1.34 -4.78
CA VAL A 64 -3.44 0.04 -4.70
C VAL A 64 -3.47 0.46 -3.24
N LEU A 65 -2.29 0.65 -2.63
CA LEU A 65 -2.17 1.09 -1.24
C LEU A 65 -2.39 2.61 -1.14
N ASP A 66 -3.35 3.02 -0.32
CA ASP A 66 -3.59 4.42 0.02
C ASP A 66 -2.64 4.82 1.17
N VAL A 67 -1.58 5.56 0.83
CA VAL A 67 -0.53 5.96 1.78
C VAL A 67 -1.09 6.89 2.86
N ASP A 68 -2.04 7.77 2.51
CA ASP A 68 -2.63 8.71 3.45
C ASP A 68 -3.36 7.94 4.56
N ARG A 69 -4.19 6.94 4.19
CA ARG A 69 -4.90 6.09 5.16
C ARG A 69 -3.95 5.27 6.02
N VAL A 70 -2.88 4.73 5.44
CA VAL A 70 -1.89 3.91 6.17
C VAL A 70 -1.22 4.72 7.28
N LEU A 71 -0.86 5.96 6.97
CA LEU A 71 -0.16 6.82 7.92
C LEU A 71 -1.12 7.40 8.97
N GLU A 72 -2.35 7.75 8.60
CA GLU A 72 -3.38 8.20 9.56
C GLU A 72 -3.74 7.11 10.59
N LEU A 73 -3.82 5.84 10.18
CA LEU A 73 -4.07 4.70 11.09
C LEU A 73 -2.98 4.53 12.14
N LYS A 74 -1.72 4.88 11.84
CA LYS A 74 -0.64 4.83 12.83
C LYS A 74 -0.73 5.97 13.84
N THR A 75 -1.18 7.14 13.43
CA THR A 75 -1.28 8.31 14.32
C THR A 75 -2.29 8.07 15.44
N GLU A 76 -3.40 7.36 15.17
CA GLU A 76 -4.39 7.02 16.20
C GLU A 76 -3.85 6.04 17.25
N VAL A 77 -3.05 5.05 16.84
CA VAL A 77 -2.48 4.05 17.77
C VAL A 77 -1.41 4.66 18.68
N GLN A 78 -0.70 5.69 18.23
CA GLN A 78 0.32 6.39 19.03
C GLN A 78 -0.26 7.39 20.03
N MET A 79 -1.45 7.94 19.78
CA MET A 79 -2.12 8.92 20.66
C MET A 79 -2.95 8.24 21.77
N ALA A 80 -3.18 6.93 21.67
CA ALA A 80 -3.95 6.13 22.63
C ALA A 80 -3.08 5.41 23.68
N ALA A 81 -1.78 5.74 23.77
CA ALA A 81 -0.81 5.19 24.72
C ALA A 81 -0.29 6.27 25.67
#